data_AF-A0A7Y4UJU6-F1
#
_entry.id   AF-A0A7Y4UJU6-F1
#
_cell.length_a   1.000
_cell.length_b   1.000
_cell.length_c   1.000
_cell.angle_alpha   90.00
_cell.angle_beta   90.00
_cell.angle_gamma   90.00
#
_symmetry.space_group_name_H-M   'P 1'
#
loop_
_entity.id
_entity.type
_entity.pdbx_description
1 polymer ?
#
loop_
_entity_poly.entity_id
_entity_poly.type
_entity_poly.pdbx_seq_one_letter_code
_entity_poly.pdbx_strand_id
1 'polypeptide(L)'
;MQKPIVVFAVLFLAACASTPAERAARAERDIEAMIQTYGSACDKLGYAPASDAWRGCVLHLAAQDDYKRYSQYNSMPRFTHCYAHKGFYNCVTL
;
A
#
# COMPACT_ATOMS: atom_id res chain seq x y z
N MET A 1 41.28 -25.72 6.99
CA MET A 1 39.90 -25.94 6.49
C MET A 1 39.02 -24.78 6.96
N GLN A 2 39.08 -23.61 6.30
CA GLN A 2 38.50 -22.35 6.85
C GLN A 2 37.69 -21.55 5.80
N LYS A 3 37.41 -22.16 4.65
CA LYS A 3 36.73 -21.53 3.51
C LYS A 3 35.18 -21.54 3.51
N PRO A 4 34.43 -22.36 4.28
CA PRO A 4 32.98 -22.42 4.12
C PRO A 4 32.23 -21.25 4.78
N ILE A 5 32.81 -20.63 5.81
CA ILE A 5 32.16 -19.56 6.60
C ILE A 5 32.03 -18.26 5.78
N VAL A 6 33.03 -17.94 4.96
CA VAL A 6 33.02 -16.73 4.13
C VAL A 6 31.95 -16.80 3.03
N VAL A 7 31.71 -18.00 2.47
CA VAL A 7 30.69 -18.20 1.42
C VAL A 7 29.28 -18.03 1.98
N PHE A 8 29.03 -18.54 3.19
CA PHE A 8 27.73 -18.40 3.85
C PHE A 8 27.40 -16.95 4.23
N ALA A 9 28.40 -16.19 4.67
CA ALA A 9 28.22 -14.78 5.04
C ALA A 9 27.83 -13.89 3.83
N VAL A 10 28.37 -14.17 2.64
CA VAL A 10 28.07 -13.39 1.41
C VAL A 10 26.64 -13.68 0.89
N LEU A 11 26.14 -14.91 1.04
CA LEU A 11 24.77 -15.27 0.67
C LEU A 11 23.71 -14.58 1.54
N PHE A 12 23.97 -14.40 2.84
CA PHE A 12 23.08 -13.67 3.73
C PHE A 12 23.08 -12.15 3.46
N LEU A 13 24.21 -11.58 3.07
CA LEU A 13 24.29 -10.16 2.70
C LEU A 13 23.54 -9.85 1.40
N ALA A 14 23.50 -10.80 0.45
CA ALA A 14 22.71 -10.68 -0.78
C ALA A 14 21.19 -10.75 -0.52
N ALA A 15 20.75 -11.42 0.55
CA ALA A 15 19.32 -11.51 0.92
C ALA A 15 18.78 -10.20 1.52
N CYS A 16 19.62 -9.36 2.13
CA CYS A 16 19.22 -8.03 2.62
C CYS A 16 19.16 -6.96 1.52
N ALA A 17 19.76 -7.22 0.35
CA ALA A 17 19.64 -6.36 -0.82
C ALA A 17 18.37 -6.76 -1.59
N SER A 18 17.22 -6.20 -1.19
CA SER A 18 15.95 -6.33 -1.93
C SER A 18 16.17 -6.26 -3.45
N THR A 19 16.03 -7.40 -4.12
CA THR A 19 16.42 -7.55 -5.52
C THR A 19 15.48 -6.74 -6.42
N PRO A 20 15.98 -6.12 -7.51
CA PRO A 20 15.14 -5.37 -8.45
C PRO A 20 14.05 -6.27 -9.09
N ALA A 21 14.35 -7.55 -9.29
CA ALA A 21 13.40 -8.55 -9.78
C ALA A 21 12.19 -8.71 -8.86
N GLU A 22 12.41 -8.71 -7.53
CA GLU A 22 11.32 -8.82 -6.55
C GLU A 22 10.42 -7.57 -6.56
N ARG A 23 11.00 -6.38 -6.78
CA ARG A 23 10.22 -5.14 -6.89
C ARG A 23 9.37 -5.12 -8.16
N ALA A 24 9.93 -5.56 -9.29
CA ALA A 24 9.17 -5.66 -10.54
C ALA A 24 8.00 -6.65 -10.40
N ALA A 25 8.26 -7.84 -9.83
CA ALA A 25 7.21 -8.83 -9.60
C ALA A 25 6.11 -8.34 -8.64
N ARG A 26 6.43 -7.49 -7.67
CA ARG A 26 5.43 -6.82 -6.81
C ARG A 26 4.59 -5.83 -7.61
N ALA A 27 5.23 -4.96 -8.37
CA ALA A 27 4.54 -3.95 -9.17
C ALA A 27 3.56 -4.60 -10.19
N GLU A 28 3.94 -5.71 -10.81
CA GLU A 28 3.05 -6.46 -11.71
C GLU A 28 1.80 -6.98 -10.99
N ARG A 29 1.96 -7.54 -9.79
CA ARG A 29 0.83 -8.00 -8.96
C ARG A 29 -0.08 -6.85 -8.54
N ASP A 30 0.50 -5.71 -8.18
CA ASP A 30 -0.25 -4.52 -7.78
C ASP A 30 -1.10 -4.00 -8.95
N ILE A 31 -0.54 -3.97 -10.16
CA ILE A 31 -1.27 -3.59 -11.38
C ILE A 31 -2.41 -4.57 -11.66
N GLU A 32 -2.16 -5.87 -11.59
CA GLU A 32 -3.20 -6.88 -11.83
C GLU A 32 -4.36 -6.74 -10.83
N ALA A 33 -4.07 -6.49 -9.55
CA ALA A 33 -5.08 -6.24 -8.53
C ALA A 33 -5.92 -4.98 -8.83
N MET A 34 -5.27 -3.90 -9.29
CA MET A 34 -5.96 -2.67 -9.71
C MET A 34 -6.86 -2.92 -10.92
N ILE A 35 -6.38 -3.66 -11.92
CA ILE A 35 -7.17 -4.03 -13.11
C ILE A 35 -8.40 -4.85 -12.71
N GLN A 36 -8.24 -5.87 -11.86
CA GLN A 36 -9.34 -6.70 -11.40
C GLN A 36 -10.40 -5.90 -10.64
N THR A 37 -9.98 -4.91 -9.86
CA THR A 37 -10.88 -4.10 -9.03
C THR A 37 -11.57 -2.98 -9.81
N TYR A 38 -10.81 -2.20 -10.59
CA TYR A 38 -11.30 -0.97 -11.23
C TYR A 38 -11.52 -1.09 -12.74
N GLY A 39 -11.02 -2.15 -13.39
CA GLY A 39 -11.12 -2.34 -14.84
C GLY A 39 -12.57 -2.35 -15.34
N SER A 40 -13.45 -3.11 -14.66
CA SER A 40 -14.87 -3.16 -15.02
C SER A 40 -15.60 -1.82 -14.86
N ALA A 41 -15.13 -0.93 -13.97
CA ALA A 41 -15.67 0.42 -13.84
C ALA A 41 -15.24 1.27 -15.04
N CYS A 42 -13.98 1.18 -15.47
CA CYS A 42 -13.48 1.87 -16.65
C CYS A 42 -14.13 1.36 -17.94
N ASP A 43 -14.44 0.07 -18.04
CA ASP A 43 -15.20 -0.49 -19.16
C ASP A 43 -16.61 0.13 -19.23
N LYS A 44 -17.29 0.24 -18.08
CA LYS A 44 -18.62 0.88 -17.97
C LYS A 44 -18.60 2.37 -18.27
N LEU A 45 -17.46 3.04 -18.05
CA LEU A 45 -17.24 4.44 -18.42
C LEU A 45 -16.96 4.61 -19.92
N GLY A 46 -16.88 3.51 -20.70
CA GLY A 46 -16.73 3.55 -22.15
C GLY A 46 -15.29 3.61 -22.63
N TYR A 47 -14.31 3.40 -21.75
CA TYR A 47 -12.91 3.31 -22.17
C TYR A 47 -12.65 1.96 -22.87
N ALA A 48 -11.94 1.99 -24.01
CA ALA A 48 -11.57 0.78 -24.71
C ALA A 48 -10.61 -0.08 -23.84
N PRO A 49 -10.90 -1.37 -23.59
CA PRO A 49 -10.06 -2.21 -22.75
C PRO A 49 -8.60 -2.22 -23.21
N ALA A 50 -7.67 -2.23 -22.25
CA ALA A 50 -6.22 -2.22 -22.50
C ALA A 50 -5.68 -1.01 -23.30
N SER A 51 -6.49 0.02 -23.57
CA SER A 51 -6.01 1.29 -24.10
C SER A 51 -5.30 2.12 -23.02
N ASP A 52 -4.46 3.07 -23.43
CA ASP A 52 -3.78 3.96 -22.46
C ASP A 52 -4.77 4.83 -21.67
N ALA A 53 -5.87 5.24 -22.30
CA ALA A 53 -6.95 5.96 -21.62
C ALA A 53 -7.62 5.09 -20.55
N TRP A 54 -7.83 3.80 -20.85
CA TRP A 54 -8.36 2.84 -19.89
C TRP A 54 -7.40 2.58 -18.73
N ARG A 55 -6.10 2.41 -19.00
CA ARG A 55 -5.06 2.27 -17.95
C ARG A 55 -5.01 3.51 -17.06
N GLY A 56 -5.11 4.69 -17.66
CA GLY A 56 -5.19 5.96 -16.94
C GLY A 56 -6.41 6.03 -16.01
N CYS A 57 -7.58 5.57 -16.48
CA CYS A 57 -8.78 5.46 -15.65
C CYS A 57 -8.57 4.53 -14.45
N VAL A 58 -8.01 3.33 -14.66
CA VAL A 58 -7.72 2.36 -13.59
C VAL A 58 -6.80 2.96 -12.53
N LEU A 59 -5.70 3.60 -12.95
CA LEU A 59 -4.75 4.25 -12.04
C LEU A 59 -5.39 5.42 -11.28
N HIS A 60 -6.25 6.19 -11.93
CA HIS A 60 -6.95 7.30 -11.29
C HIS A 60 -7.91 6.83 -10.19
N LEU A 61 -8.71 5.79 -10.48
CA LEU A 61 -9.64 5.23 -9.51
C LEU A 61 -8.90 4.60 -8.32
N ALA A 62 -7.82 3.87 -8.57
CA ALA A 62 -6.97 3.30 -7.52
C ALA A 62 -6.38 4.40 -6.61
N ALA A 63 -5.81 5.45 -7.21
CA ALA A 63 -5.26 6.57 -6.46
C ALA A 63 -6.33 7.31 -5.63
N GLN A 64 -7.54 7.46 -6.17
CA GLN A 64 -8.64 8.07 -5.45
C GLN A 64 -9.06 7.24 -4.23
N ASP A 65 -9.12 5.92 -4.38
CA ASP A 65 -9.49 5.01 -3.29
C ASP A 65 -8.43 4.98 -2.18
N ASP A 66 -7.15 4.92 -2.55
CA ASP A 66 -6.05 5.03 -1.58
C ASP A 66 -6.08 6.37 -0.83
N TYR A 67 -6.37 7.47 -1.53
CA TYR A 67 -6.53 8.78 -0.88
C TYR A 67 -7.71 8.77 0.10
N LYS A 68 -8.86 8.22 -0.27
CA LYS A 68 -10.03 8.11 0.62
C LYS A 68 -9.69 7.29 1.86
N ARG A 69 -9.03 6.14 1.69
CA ARG A 69 -8.59 5.28 2.79
C ARG A 69 -7.61 5.99 3.72
N TYR A 70 -6.62 6.68 3.16
CA TYR A 70 -5.65 7.46 3.92
C TYR A 70 -6.30 8.62 4.67
N SER A 71 -7.21 9.35 4.01
CA SER A 71 -7.99 10.43 4.64
C SER A 71 -8.85 9.91 5.78
N GLN A 72 -9.52 8.76 5.60
CA GLN A 72 -10.33 8.14 6.63
C GLN A 72 -9.47 7.72 7.83
N TYR A 73 -8.31 7.12 7.59
CA TYR A 73 -7.36 6.77 8.65
C TYR A 73 -6.88 7.99 9.42
N ASN A 74 -6.55 9.08 8.72
CA ASN A 74 -6.12 10.33 9.37
C ASN A 74 -7.24 11.09 10.07
N SER A 75 -8.50 10.84 9.69
CA SER A 75 -9.66 11.41 10.36
C SER A 75 -10.06 10.61 11.60
N MET A 76 -9.49 9.42 11.81
CA MET A 76 -9.69 8.70 13.05
C MET A 76 -8.83 9.32 14.14
N PRO A 77 -9.39 9.51 15.34
CA PRO A 77 -8.63 10.04 16.45
C PRO A 77 -7.57 9.04 16.87
N ARG A 78 -6.32 9.51 16.94
CA ARG A 78 -5.15 8.67 17.20
C ARG A 78 -5.05 8.28 18.66
N PHE A 79 -5.64 9.06 19.55
CA PHE A 79 -5.68 8.77 20.97
C PHE A 79 -6.86 9.49 21.64
N THR A 80 -7.47 8.80 22.61
CA THR A 80 -8.43 9.40 23.54
C THR A 80 -7.69 9.71 24.83
N HIS A 81 -7.57 10.99 25.17
CA HIS A 81 -7.04 11.42 26.46
C HIS A 81 -8.19 11.62 27.44
N CYS A 82 -8.19 10.82 28.51
CA CYS A 82 -9.10 11.01 29.63
C CYS A 82 -8.36 11.61 30.81
N TYR A 83 -8.80 12.77 31.26
CA TYR A 83 -8.30 13.42 32.47
C TYR A 83 -9.36 13.29 33.57
N ALA A 84 -8.97 12.71 34.70
CA ALA A 84 -9.80 12.64 35.89
C ALA A 84 -9.42 13.77 36.85
N HIS A 85 -10.39 14.58 37.26
CA HIS A 85 -10.24 15.50 38.38
C HIS A 85 -11.34 15.19 39.41
N LYS A 86 -11.20 15.65 40.66
CA LYS A 86 -12.12 15.30 41.76
C LYS A 86 -13.59 15.42 41.32
N GLY A 87 -14.25 14.27 41.12
CA GLY A 87 -15.67 14.16 40.79
C GLY A 87 -16.03 14.08 39.31
N PHE A 88 -15.09 14.24 38.37
CA PHE A 88 -15.41 14.29 36.93
C PHE A 88 -14.33 13.61 36.07
N TYR A 89 -14.78 12.98 34.99
CA TYR A 89 -13.94 12.41 33.94
C TYR A 89 -14.23 13.16 32.65
N ASN A 90 -13.22 13.79 32.07
CA ASN A 90 -13.31 14.41 30.75
C ASN A 90 -12.41 13.67 29.78
N CYS A 91 -13.02 13.12 28.73
CA CYS A 91 -12.29 12.48 27.64
C CYS A 91 -12.33 13.38 26.41
N VAL A 92 -11.16 13.71 25.88
CA VAL A 92 -10.97 14.43 24.62
C VAL A 92 -10.30 13.51 23.62
N THR A 93 -10.73 13.62 22.37
CA THR A 93 -10.38 12.70 21.31
C THR A 93 -9.69 13.52 20.23
N LEU A 94 -8.42 13.22 19.93
CA LEU A 94 -7.52 14.03 19.10
C LEU A 94 -7.09 13.31 17.82
#